data_AF-A0A139PRV0-F1
#
_entry.id   AF-A0A139PRV0-F1
#
_cell.length_a   1.000
_cell.length_b   1.000
_cell.length_c   1.000
_cell.angle_alpha   90.00
_cell.angle_beta   90.00
_cell.angle_gamma   90.00
#
_symmetry.space_group_name_H-M   'P 1'
#
loop_
_entity.id
_entity.type
_entity.pdbx_description
1 polymer ?
#
loop_
_entity_poly.entity_id
_entity_poly.type
_entity_poly.pdbx_seq_one_letter_code
_entity_poly.pdbx_strand_id
1 'polypeptide(L)'
;MVCSNSLRGDALTNAVGLLKEEMRRLGSVILESAEATRVPAGGALAVDRDGFSQMVTEKVANHPLIEVVRDEITELPTDVITVVATGPLTSDALAEKIHALNGGDGFYFYDAAAPIIDVNTIDMSKVYLKSRYDKGEAAYLNAPMTKQEFMDFHEALVHAEEAPLNSFEKEKYFEGCMPIEVMAKRGIKTMLYGPMKPVGLEYPDDYTGPRDGEFKTPYAVVQLRQDNAAGSLYNIVGFQTHLKWGEQKRVFQMIPGLENAEFVRYGVMHRNSYMDSPSLLEQTYRSKKQPNLFFAGQMTGVEGYVESAASGLVAGINAARLFKGESAAIFPETTAIGSLAHYITHADSKHFQPMNVNFGIIKELEGERIRDKKARYEKIAERALTDLEEFLTV
;
A
#
# COMPACT_ATOMS: atom_id res chain seq x y z
N MET A 1 5.55 -10.09 3.57
CA MET A 1 4.42 -9.43 2.88
C MET A 1 3.12 -10.01 3.42
N VAL A 2 2.27 -9.21 4.07
CA VAL A 2 1.12 -9.74 4.84
C VAL A 2 -0.24 -9.65 4.12
N CYS A 3 -0.38 -8.69 3.20
CA CYS A 3 -1.61 -8.46 2.43
C CYS A 3 -1.32 -8.61 0.93
N SER A 4 -1.24 -7.53 0.17
CA SER A 4 -0.93 -7.51 -1.28
C SER A 4 0.47 -8.06 -1.59
N ASN A 5 0.64 -8.81 -2.69
CA ASN A 5 1.95 -9.14 -3.28
C ASN A 5 2.50 -8.03 -4.21
N SER A 6 1.71 -6.99 -4.47
CA SER A 6 2.09 -5.84 -5.30
C SER A 6 2.69 -4.71 -4.47
N LEU A 7 3.81 -4.17 -4.97
CA LEU A 7 4.44 -2.90 -4.61
C LEU A 7 3.94 -1.73 -5.48
N ARG A 8 2.76 -1.87 -6.10
CA ARG A 8 2.05 -0.89 -6.94
C ARG A 8 2.82 -0.47 -8.20
N GLY A 9 2.26 0.50 -8.94
CA GLY A 9 2.70 0.90 -10.29
C GLY A 9 4.19 1.21 -10.38
N ASP A 10 4.85 0.80 -11.47
CA ASP A 10 6.31 0.89 -11.63
C ASP A 10 6.78 2.04 -12.53
N ALA A 11 5.88 2.63 -13.31
CA ALA A 11 6.21 3.77 -14.17
C ALA A 11 6.52 5.03 -13.35
N LEU A 12 7.49 5.84 -13.79
CA LEU A 12 7.85 7.12 -13.18
C LEU A 12 6.71 8.14 -13.16
N THR A 13 5.71 7.96 -14.03
CA THR A 13 4.47 8.77 -14.03
C THR A 13 3.49 8.39 -12.92
N ASN A 14 3.85 7.41 -12.09
CA ASN A 14 3.21 7.10 -10.82
C ASN A 14 4.16 7.49 -9.69
N ALA A 15 3.67 8.19 -8.67
CA ALA A 15 4.51 8.69 -7.58
C ALA A 15 5.20 7.55 -6.81
N VAL A 16 4.55 6.39 -6.67
CA VAL A 16 5.20 5.20 -6.08
C VAL A 16 6.25 4.59 -7.01
N GLY A 17 6.10 4.75 -8.32
CA GLY A 17 7.12 4.39 -9.30
C GLY A 17 8.35 5.28 -9.19
N LEU A 18 8.16 6.59 -9.03
CA LEU A 18 9.24 7.53 -8.73
C LEU A 18 9.92 7.18 -7.40
N LEU A 19 9.16 6.99 -6.32
CA LEU A 19 9.71 6.58 -5.01
C LEU A 19 10.56 5.31 -5.13
N LYS A 20 10.07 4.32 -5.90
CA LYS A 20 10.85 3.11 -6.15
C LYS A 20 12.15 3.42 -6.87
N GLU A 21 12.12 4.24 -7.91
CA GLU A 21 13.34 4.60 -8.64
C GLU A 21 14.36 5.32 -7.76
N GLU A 22 13.92 6.23 -6.88
CA GLU A 22 14.80 6.87 -5.89
C GLU A 22 15.43 5.82 -4.96
N MET A 23 14.63 4.85 -4.49
CA MET A 23 15.13 3.73 -3.68
C MET A 23 16.10 2.81 -4.44
N ARG A 24 15.91 2.59 -5.75
CA ARG A 24 16.85 1.80 -6.57
C ARG A 24 18.21 2.49 -6.61
N ARG A 25 18.22 3.80 -6.86
CA ARG A 25 19.46 4.59 -6.93
C ARG A 25 20.19 4.64 -5.58
N LEU A 26 19.45 4.59 -4.47
CA LEU A 26 20.00 4.50 -3.12
C LEU A 26 20.38 3.07 -2.68
N GLY A 27 20.36 2.07 -3.58
CA GLY A 27 20.81 0.71 -3.26
C GLY A 27 19.86 -0.06 -2.34
N SER A 28 18.55 0.14 -2.47
CA SER A 28 17.55 -0.54 -1.64
C SER A 28 17.56 -2.06 -1.78
N VAL A 29 17.91 -2.76 -0.68
CA VAL A 29 17.82 -4.22 -0.56
C VAL A 29 16.40 -4.74 -0.82
N ILE A 30 15.39 -3.96 -0.42
CA ILE A 30 13.97 -4.30 -0.61
C ILE A 30 13.63 -4.31 -2.10
N LEU A 31 14.03 -3.28 -2.85
CA LEU A 31 13.73 -3.25 -4.27
C LEU A 31 14.56 -4.24 -5.07
N GLU A 32 15.84 -4.40 -4.74
CA GLU A 32 16.67 -5.42 -5.38
C GLU A 32 16.06 -6.83 -5.23
N SER A 33 15.57 -7.16 -4.02
CA SER A 33 14.90 -8.43 -3.76
C SER A 33 13.55 -8.54 -4.48
N ALA A 34 12.81 -7.43 -4.59
CA ALA A 34 11.56 -7.38 -5.34
C ALA A 34 11.76 -7.60 -6.85
N GLU A 35 12.84 -7.04 -7.42
CA GLU A 35 13.17 -7.25 -8.83
C GLU A 35 13.56 -8.70 -9.12
N ALA A 36 14.37 -9.30 -8.25
CA ALA A 36 14.81 -10.69 -8.40
C ALA A 36 13.68 -11.72 -8.26
N THR A 37 12.57 -11.32 -7.64
CA THR A 37 11.40 -12.18 -7.36
C THR A 37 10.15 -11.69 -8.06
N ARG A 38 10.32 -10.84 -9.08
CA ARG A 38 9.23 -10.20 -9.83
C ARG A 38 8.33 -11.24 -10.50
N VAL A 39 7.02 -11.04 -10.38
CA VAL A 39 5.97 -11.81 -11.10
C VAL A 39 5.15 -10.88 -11.99
N PRO A 40 4.50 -11.39 -13.07
CA PRO A 40 3.68 -10.56 -13.96
C PRO A 40 2.55 -9.81 -13.23
N ALA A 41 2.41 -8.50 -13.48
CA ALA A 41 1.42 -7.66 -12.78
C ALA A 41 0.93 -6.41 -13.55
N GLY A 42 0.93 -6.44 -14.89
CA GLY A 42 0.28 -5.42 -15.73
C GLY A 42 0.74 -3.99 -15.48
N GLY A 43 2.06 -3.77 -15.37
CA GLY A 43 2.69 -2.47 -15.15
C GLY A 43 2.91 -2.09 -13.67
N ALA A 44 2.48 -2.91 -12.72
CA ALA A 44 2.93 -2.85 -11.33
C ALA A 44 4.18 -3.71 -11.11
N LEU A 45 4.93 -3.39 -10.06
CA LEU A 45 5.92 -4.33 -9.51
C LEU A 45 5.17 -5.23 -8.53
N ALA A 46 5.07 -6.53 -8.81
CA ALA A 46 4.60 -7.53 -7.86
C ALA A 46 5.66 -8.61 -7.71
N VAL A 47 5.63 -9.27 -6.56
CA VAL A 47 6.67 -10.23 -6.16
C VAL A 47 6.05 -11.58 -5.81
N ASP A 48 6.80 -12.65 -6.03
CA ASP A 48 6.56 -13.90 -5.32
C ASP A 48 6.80 -13.68 -3.82
N ARG A 49 5.78 -13.89 -2.98
CA ARG A 49 5.86 -13.50 -1.55
C ARG A 49 6.92 -14.29 -0.81
N ASP A 50 6.98 -15.59 -1.05
CA ASP A 50 7.86 -16.49 -0.32
C ASP A 50 9.30 -16.25 -0.77
N GLY A 51 9.57 -16.28 -2.07
CA GLY A 51 10.87 -15.95 -2.63
C GLY A 51 11.37 -14.56 -2.21
N PHE A 52 10.49 -13.55 -2.23
CA PHE A 52 10.84 -12.19 -1.78
C PHE A 52 11.25 -12.16 -0.32
N SER A 53 10.45 -12.77 0.57
CA SER A 53 10.71 -12.77 2.00
C SER A 53 11.97 -13.56 2.36
N GLN A 54 12.20 -14.68 1.67
CA GLN A 54 13.38 -15.51 1.83
C GLN A 54 14.64 -14.74 1.42
N MET A 55 14.63 -14.09 0.25
CA MET A 55 15.79 -13.34 -0.23
C MET A 55 16.15 -12.18 0.70
N VAL A 56 15.16 -11.42 1.19
CA VAL A 56 15.41 -10.35 2.17
C VAL A 56 16.01 -10.93 3.45
N THR A 57 15.46 -12.06 3.93
CA THR A 57 15.96 -12.73 5.14
C THR A 57 17.41 -13.19 4.98
N GLU A 58 17.74 -13.83 3.86
CA GLU A 58 19.09 -14.32 3.58
C GLU A 58 20.11 -13.17 3.47
N LYS A 59 19.74 -12.05 2.84
CA LYS A 59 20.61 -10.87 2.75
C LYS A 59 20.93 -10.27 4.10
N VAL A 60 19.95 -10.20 5.00
CA VAL A 60 20.15 -9.69 6.36
C VAL A 60 20.94 -10.68 7.21
N ALA A 61 20.53 -11.95 7.23
CA ALA A 61 21.12 -12.98 8.10
C ALA A 61 22.56 -13.34 7.73
N ASN A 62 22.94 -13.21 6.45
CA ASN A 62 24.29 -13.52 5.98
C ASN A 62 25.21 -12.29 5.91
N HIS A 63 24.75 -11.10 6.27
CA HIS A 63 25.59 -9.91 6.23
C HIS A 63 26.61 -9.93 7.38
N PRO A 64 27.92 -9.76 7.12
CA PRO A 64 28.98 -9.95 8.13
C PRO A 64 28.96 -8.94 9.29
N LEU A 65 28.22 -7.84 9.12
CA LEU A 65 28.07 -6.78 10.14
C LEU A 65 26.67 -6.75 10.79
N ILE A 66 25.81 -7.73 10.49
CA ILE A 66 24.47 -7.80 11.09
C ILE A 66 24.39 -9.04 11.97
N GLU A 67 24.03 -8.83 13.23
CA GLU A 67 23.62 -9.89 14.15
C GLU A 67 22.08 -9.95 14.20
N VAL A 68 21.52 -11.15 14.02
CA VAL A 68 20.07 -11.37 14.11
C VAL A 68 19.73 -12.00 15.45
N VAL A 69 19.14 -11.20 16.35
CA VAL A 69 18.63 -11.67 17.64
C VAL A 69 17.12 -11.91 17.52
N ARG A 70 16.66 -13.10 17.92
CA ARG A 70 15.25 -13.51 17.83
C ARG A 70 14.57 -13.45 19.20
N ASP A 71 14.39 -12.24 19.71
CA ASP A 71 13.73 -11.97 20.98
C ASP A 71 12.71 -10.82 20.84
N GLU A 72 11.77 -10.76 21.78
CA GLU A 72 10.89 -9.59 21.93
C GLU A 72 11.64 -8.45 22.64
N ILE A 73 11.62 -7.27 22.03
CA ILE A 73 12.12 -6.05 22.67
C ILE A 73 10.96 -5.35 23.37
N THR A 74 11.01 -5.29 24.71
CA THR A 74 9.95 -4.70 25.54
C THR A 74 10.29 -3.33 26.12
N GLU A 75 11.51 -2.83 25.88
CA GLU A 75 12.01 -1.55 26.39
C GLU A 75 12.67 -0.74 25.27
N LEU A 76 12.61 0.59 25.35
CA LEU A 76 13.32 1.47 24.42
C LEU A 76 14.77 1.66 24.89
N PRO A 77 15.79 1.31 24.08
CA PRO A 77 17.19 1.52 24.46
C PRO A 77 17.51 3.01 24.65
N THR A 78 18.30 3.34 25.66
CA THR A 78 18.62 4.74 26.04
C THR A 78 20.04 5.17 25.72
N ASP A 79 20.95 4.23 25.52
CA ASP A 79 22.40 4.44 25.41
C ASP A 79 22.99 4.10 24.02
N VAL A 80 22.19 3.45 23.17
CA VAL A 80 22.60 3.05 21.81
C VAL A 80 21.72 3.71 20.75
N ILE A 81 22.31 3.96 19.58
CA ILE A 81 21.55 4.46 18.42
C ILE A 81 20.60 3.36 17.96
N THR A 82 19.31 3.66 17.91
CA THR A 82 18.26 2.66 17.70
C THR A 82 17.27 3.14 16.65
N VAL A 83 16.92 2.25 15.71
CA VAL A 83 15.79 2.45 14.77
C VAL A 83 14.66 1.50 15.16
N VAL A 84 13.51 2.04 15.55
CA VAL A 84 12.31 1.26 15.86
C VAL A 84 11.47 1.11 14.59
N ALA A 85 11.27 -0.12 14.12
CA ALA A 85 10.57 -0.44 12.87
C ALA A 85 9.61 -1.64 13.02
N THR A 86 8.86 -1.70 14.12
CA THR A 86 8.03 -2.85 14.54
C THR A 86 6.71 -2.98 13.78
N GLY A 87 6.39 -2.01 12.91
CA GLY A 87 5.22 -2.06 12.04
C GLY A 87 3.89 -1.87 12.79
N PRO A 88 2.76 -2.16 12.12
CA PRO A 88 1.42 -1.87 12.64
C PRO A 88 1.02 -2.73 13.84
N LEU A 89 1.63 -3.91 14.01
CA LEU A 89 1.34 -4.88 15.07
C LEU A 89 2.47 -4.89 16.11
N THR A 90 2.90 -3.71 16.54
CA THR A 90 3.87 -3.56 17.64
C THR A 90 3.32 -4.22 18.90
N SER A 91 4.14 -4.97 19.64
CA SER A 91 3.68 -5.67 20.85
C SER A 91 3.22 -4.70 21.94
N ASP A 92 2.29 -5.13 22.77
CA ASP A 92 1.68 -4.28 23.81
C ASP A 92 2.74 -3.68 24.74
N ALA A 93 3.72 -4.48 25.15
CA ALA A 93 4.80 -4.05 26.03
C ALA A 93 5.61 -2.88 25.44
N LEU A 94 6.03 -2.98 24.17
CA LEU A 94 6.78 -1.91 23.53
C LEU A 94 5.89 -0.71 23.17
N ALA A 95 4.64 -0.97 22.79
CA ALA A 95 3.66 0.07 22.49
C ALA A 95 3.44 0.99 23.70
N GLU A 96 3.38 0.45 24.92
CA GLU A 96 3.30 1.23 26.17
C GLU A 96 4.50 2.17 26.35
N LYS A 97 5.72 1.70 26.03
CA LYS A 97 6.94 2.53 26.12
C LYS A 97 6.98 3.64 25.09
N ILE A 98 6.57 3.34 23.85
CA ILE A 98 6.46 4.33 22.79
C ILE A 98 5.40 5.38 23.16
N HIS A 99 4.26 4.95 23.69
CA HIS A 99 3.21 5.84 24.18
C HIS A 99 3.71 6.75 25.32
N ALA A 100 4.40 6.19 26.31
CA ALA A 100 4.99 6.94 27.42
C ALA A 100 6.03 7.97 26.93
N LEU A 101 6.91 7.60 25.99
CA LEU A 101 7.85 8.54 25.37
C LEU A 101 7.11 9.69 24.70
N ASN A 102 6.01 9.39 24.00
CA ASN A 102 5.28 10.33 23.18
C ASN A 102 4.36 11.25 23.99
N GLY A 103 4.01 10.91 25.23
CA GLY A 103 3.31 11.79 26.17
C GLY A 103 1.83 12.01 25.86
N GLY A 104 1.18 11.05 25.20
CA GLY A 104 -0.24 11.08 24.87
C GLY A 104 -0.67 9.91 24.00
N ASP A 105 -1.99 9.74 23.83
CA ASP A 105 -2.57 8.76 22.92
C ASP A 105 -2.06 9.05 21.50
N GLY A 106 -1.33 8.07 20.93
CA GLY A 106 -1.00 8.10 19.51
C GLY A 106 -2.28 8.09 18.67
N PHE A 107 -2.12 8.16 17.35
CA PHE A 107 -3.24 8.01 16.44
C PHE A 107 -3.49 6.55 16.09
N TYR A 108 -4.68 6.26 15.60
CA TYR A 108 -5.03 4.96 15.04
C TYR A 108 -5.91 5.16 13.81
N PHE A 109 -5.82 4.21 12.90
CA PHE A 109 -6.75 4.04 11.79
C PHE A 109 -7.02 2.55 11.58
N TYR A 110 -8.06 2.26 10.80
CA TYR A 110 -8.36 0.89 10.39
C TYR A 110 -7.97 0.67 8.93
N ASP A 111 -7.26 -0.43 8.66
CA ASP A 111 -6.98 -0.96 7.33
C ASP A 111 -7.67 -2.32 7.17
N ALA A 112 -8.22 -2.61 6.00
CA ALA A 112 -8.89 -3.87 5.72
C ALA A 112 -8.15 -4.68 4.64
N ALA A 113 -8.10 -5.99 4.82
CA ALA A 113 -7.58 -6.93 3.84
C ALA A 113 -8.70 -7.39 2.90
N ALA A 114 -8.37 -7.58 1.62
CA ALA A 114 -9.29 -8.18 0.67
C ALA A 114 -9.21 -9.71 0.71
N PRO A 115 -10.32 -10.42 0.38
CA PRO A 115 -10.32 -11.88 0.32
C PRO A 115 -9.40 -12.46 -0.76
N ILE A 116 -9.03 -13.73 -0.57
CA ILE A 116 -8.30 -14.57 -1.53
C ILE A 116 -9.15 -15.79 -1.87
N ILE A 117 -9.22 -16.11 -3.15
CA ILE A 117 -10.00 -17.21 -3.72
C ILE A 117 -9.12 -18.21 -4.47
N ASP A 118 -9.54 -19.48 -4.54
CA ASP A 118 -8.93 -20.51 -5.37
C ASP A 118 -9.33 -20.33 -6.85
N VAL A 119 -8.34 -20.23 -7.74
CA VAL A 119 -8.55 -20.03 -9.17
C VAL A 119 -9.41 -21.12 -9.81
N ASN A 120 -9.34 -22.37 -9.32
CA ASN A 120 -10.06 -23.50 -9.88
C ASN A 120 -11.58 -23.42 -9.63
N THR A 121 -12.01 -22.49 -8.77
CA THR A 121 -13.41 -22.26 -8.43
C THR A 121 -14.02 -21.06 -9.17
N ILE A 122 -13.23 -20.40 -10.01
CA ILE A 122 -13.68 -19.30 -10.87
C ILE A 122 -14.27 -19.88 -12.16
N ASP A 123 -15.49 -19.46 -12.51
CA ASP A 123 -16.07 -19.77 -13.82
C ASP A 123 -15.43 -18.89 -14.90
N MET A 124 -14.43 -19.48 -15.56
CA MET A 124 -13.65 -18.84 -16.63
C MET A 124 -14.48 -18.44 -17.86
N SER A 125 -15.71 -18.94 -18.01
CA SER A 125 -16.58 -18.51 -19.12
C SER A 125 -17.18 -17.11 -18.93
N LYS A 126 -17.16 -16.60 -17.68
CA LYS A 126 -17.73 -15.30 -17.31
C LYS A 126 -16.69 -14.23 -17.01
N VAL A 127 -15.40 -14.59 -17.05
CA VAL A 127 -14.29 -13.65 -16.82
C VAL A 127 -13.36 -13.60 -18.03
N TYR A 128 -12.59 -12.53 -18.16
CA TYR A 128 -11.58 -12.42 -19.20
C TYR A 128 -10.25 -11.85 -18.69
N LEU A 129 -9.14 -12.38 -19.21
CA LEU A 129 -7.79 -11.96 -18.83
C LEU A 129 -7.40 -10.71 -19.63
N LYS A 130 -7.23 -9.56 -18.97
CA LYS A 130 -6.87 -8.28 -19.62
C LYS A 130 -6.27 -7.30 -18.63
N SER A 131 -5.27 -6.54 -19.08
CA SER A 131 -4.73 -5.37 -18.37
C SER A 131 -5.35 -4.08 -18.93
N ARG A 132 -5.49 -3.04 -18.11
CA ARG A 132 -6.13 -1.79 -18.55
C ARG A 132 -5.39 -1.17 -19.74
N TYR A 133 -6.16 -0.74 -20.75
CA TYR A 133 -5.65 -0.16 -22.00
C TYR A 133 -4.66 -1.08 -22.75
N ASP A 134 -4.75 -2.39 -22.55
CA ASP A 134 -3.85 -3.38 -23.14
C ASP A 134 -2.36 -3.09 -22.87
N LYS A 135 -2.07 -2.48 -21.71
CA LYS A 135 -0.70 -2.15 -21.30
C LYS A 135 -0.01 -3.34 -20.66
N GLY A 136 1.07 -3.79 -21.31
CA GLY A 136 1.90 -4.90 -20.83
C GLY A 136 1.19 -6.24 -20.97
N GLU A 137 1.70 -7.26 -20.27
CA GLU A 137 1.07 -8.58 -20.23
C GLU A 137 -0.29 -8.53 -19.52
N ALA A 138 -1.24 -9.33 -20.00
CA ALA A 138 -2.55 -9.47 -19.40
C ALA A 138 -2.41 -10.20 -18.06
N ALA A 139 -2.61 -9.46 -16.96
CA ALA A 139 -2.27 -9.94 -15.60
C ALA A 139 -3.48 -9.99 -14.64
N TYR A 140 -4.66 -9.57 -15.09
CA TYR A 140 -5.87 -9.50 -14.27
C TYR A 140 -7.00 -10.26 -14.94
N LEU A 141 -7.65 -11.15 -14.18
CA LEU A 141 -8.97 -11.65 -14.58
C LEU A 141 -9.99 -10.55 -14.26
N ASN A 142 -10.87 -10.28 -15.20
CA ASN A 142 -11.88 -9.24 -15.10
C ASN A 142 -13.24 -9.92 -15.08
N ALA A 143 -13.99 -9.74 -13.99
CA ALA A 143 -15.37 -10.14 -13.83
C ALA A 143 -16.27 -8.94 -14.16
N PRO A 144 -16.74 -8.82 -15.42
CA PRO A 144 -17.63 -7.74 -15.82
C PRO A 144 -19.00 -7.92 -15.18
N MET A 145 -19.67 -6.80 -14.92
CA MET A 145 -21.03 -6.77 -14.43
C MET A 145 -21.89 -5.92 -15.37
N THR A 146 -23.10 -6.40 -15.62
CA THR A 146 -24.20 -5.59 -16.14
C THR A 146 -24.64 -4.56 -15.10
N LYS A 147 -25.42 -3.57 -15.55
CA LYS A 147 -25.97 -2.59 -14.61
C LYS A 147 -26.84 -3.26 -13.54
N GLN A 148 -27.66 -4.24 -13.91
CA GLN A 148 -28.54 -4.91 -12.96
C GLN A 148 -27.74 -5.70 -11.92
N GLU A 149 -26.79 -6.52 -12.34
CA GLU A 149 -25.93 -7.28 -11.42
C GLU A 149 -25.17 -6.36 -10.46
N PHE A 150 -24.66 -5.23 -10.96
CA PHE A 150 -23.99 -4.24 -10.13
C PHE A 150 -24.94 -3.64 -9.08
N MET A 151 -26.17 -3.32 -9.45
CA MET A 151 -27.15 -2.73 -8.51
C MET A 151 -27.58 -3.75 -7.46
N ASP A 152 -27.78 -5.02 -7.84
CA ASP A 152 -28.10 -6.10 -6.91
C ASP A 152 -26.94 -6.36 -5.93
N PHE A 153 -25.70 -6.35 -6.44
CA PHE A 153 -24.50 -6.45 -5.62
C PHE A 153 -24.34 -5.26 -4.66
N HIS A 154 -24.54 -4.03 -5.15
CA HIS A 154 -24.50 -2.81 -4.33
C HIS A 154 -25.52 -2.87 -3.19
N GLU A 155 -26.76 -3.26 -3.50
CA GLU A 155 -27.83 -3.39 -2.52
C GLU A 155 -27.49 -4.45 -1.46
N ALA A 156 -27.02 -5.62 -1.89
CA ALA A 156 -26.60 -6.69 -0.98
C ALA A 156 -25.44 -6.28 -0.07
N LEU A 157 -24.54 -5.45 -0.59
CA LEU A 157 -23.34 -4.99 0.11
C LEU A 157 -23.66 -3.90 1.13
N VAL A 158 -24.54 -2.94 0.82
CA VAL A 158 -24.96 -1.88 1.75
C VAL A 158 -25.69 -2.45 2.97
N HIS A 159 -26.41 -3.55 2.78
CA HIS A 159 -27.18 -4.22 3.84
C HIS A 159 -26.45 -5.40 4.50
N ALA A 160 -25.21 -5.68 4.10
CA ALA A 160 -24.45 -6.80 4.64
C ALA A 160 -24.04 -6.56 6.10
N GLU A 161 -24.03 -7.63 6.89
CA GLU A 161 -23.63 -7.54 8.30
C GLU A 161 -22.11 -7.39 8.46
N GLU A 162 -21.73 -6.41 9.27
CA GLU A 162 -20.35 -6.08 9.60
C GLU A 162 -19.88 -6.82 10.87
N ALA A 163 -18.59 -7.14 10.93
CA ALA A 163 -17.99 -7.68 12.14
C ALA A 163 -17.98 -6.60 13.25
N PRO A 164 -18.29 -6.94 14.50
CA PRO A 164 -18.38 -5.95 15.58
C PRO A 164 -17.02 -5.29 15.82
N LEU A 165 -17.03 -3.96 15.89
CA LEU A 165 -15.90 -3.15 16.37
C LEU A 165 -16.02 -2.92 17.87
N ASN A 166 -14.89 -2.86 18.58
CA ASN A 166 -14.89 -2.57 20.01
C ASN A 166 -15.53 -1.19 20.26
N SER A 167 -16.55 -1.16 21.14
CA SER A 167 -17.58 -0.12 21.28
C SER A 167 -17.12 1.27 21.75
N PHE A 168 -15.81 1.49 21.95
CA PHE A 168 -15.26 2.73 22.50
C PHE A 168 -14.49 3.57 21.46
N GLU A 169 -14.38 3.09 20.22
CA GLU A 169 -13.53 3.73 19.22
C GLU A 169 -14.35 4.48 18.15
N LYS A 170 -13.88 5.67 17.75
CA LYS A 170 -14.48 6.39 16.63
C LYS A 170 -13.98 5.74 15.34
N GLU A 171 -14.89 5.39 14.44
CA GLU A 171 -14.54 4.88 13.11
C GLU A 171 -13.76 5.95 12.32
N LYS A 172 -12.46 5.74 12.18
CA LYS A 172 -11.57 6.48 11.28
C LYS A 172 -10.98 5.51 10.27
N TYR A 173 -11.50 5.56 9.05
CA TYR A 173 -11.01 4.75 7.93
C TYR A 173 -9.90 5.49 7.20
N PHE A 174 -8.87 4.75 6.78
CA PHE A 174 -7.88 5.29 5.88
C PHE A 174 -8.45 5.39 4.46
N GLU A 175 -8.49 6.59 3.90
CA GLU A 175 -9.13 6.86 2.59
C GLU A 175 -8.53 6.04 1.44
N GLY A 176 -7.24 5.67 1.52
CA GLY A 176 -6.56 4.85 0.51
C GLY A 176 -6.89 3.35 0.58
N CYS A 177 -7.50 2.87 1.68
CA CYS A 177 -7.78 1.45 1.91
C CYS A 177 -9.18 1.22 2.56
N MET A 178 -10.15 2.01 2.13
CA MET A 178 -11.51 1.98 2.67
C MET A 178 -12.21 0.64 2.40
N PRO A 179 -12.99 0.11 3.37
CA PRO A 179 -13.79 -1.07 3.13
C PRO A 179 -14.82 -0.87 2.02
N ILE A 180 -15.05 -1.89 1.18
CA ILE A 180 -15.92 -1.83 0.01
C ILE A 180 -17.38 -1.52 0.39
N GLU A 181 -17.85 -2.03 1.52
CA GLU A 181 -19.17 -1.74 2.09
C GLU A 181 -19.31 -0.27 2.53
N VAL A 182 -18.24 0.36 3.02
CA VAL A 182 -18.23 1.79 3.35
C VAL A 182 -18.26 2.63 2.08
N MET A 183 -17.50 2.24 1.05
CA MET A 183 -17.56 2.88 -0.27
C MET A 183 -18.98 2.80 -0.87
N ALA A 184 -19.64 1.64 -0.73
CA ALA A 184 -21.01 1.42 -1.20
C ALA A 184 -22.02 2.33 -0.50
N LYS A 185 -21.91 2.49 0.83
CA LYS A 185 -22.73 3.41 1.63
C LYS A 185 -22.51 4.87 1.27
N ARG A 186 -21.29 5.27 0.89
CA ARG A 186 -20.99 6.63 0.36
C ARG A 186 -21.63 6.89 -1.00
N GLY A 187 -21.91 5.84 -1.76
CA GLY A 187 -22.73 5.89 -2.96
C GLY A 187 -22.14 5.14 -4.16
N ILE A 188 -23.02 4.76 -5.09
CA ILE A 188 -22.71 3.97 -6.29
C ILE A 188 -21.50 4.51 -7.09
N LYS A 189 -21.44 5.84 -7.28
CA LYS A 189 -20.36 6.47 -8.04
C LYS A 189 -18.99 6.26 -7.40
N THR A 190 -18.91 6.17 -6.07
CA THR A 190 -17.65 5.92 -5.35
C THR A 190 -17.04 4.58 -5.78
N MET A 191 -17.88 3.54 -5.90
CA MET A 191 -17.44 2.21 -6.37
C MET A 191 -17.01 2.23 -7.84
N LEU A 192 -17.80 2.90 -8.70
CA LEU A 192 -17.54 3.00 -10.15
C LEU A 192 -16.34 3.88 -10.51
N TYR A 193 -15.93 4.81 -9.65
CA TYR A 193 -14.68 5.57 -9.80
C TYR A 193 -13.50 4.92 -9.06
N GLY A 194 -13.79 4.03 -8.12
CA GLY A 194 -12.81 3.31 -7.30
C GLY A 194 -12.51 1.90 -7.83
N PRO A 195 -12.74 0.85 -7.01
CA PRO A 195 -12.28 -0.50 -7.32
C PRO A 195 -13.03 -1.17 -8.47
N MET A 196 -14.27 -0.73 -8.76
CA MET A 196 -15.11 -1.36 -9.78
C MET A 196 -15.14 -0.61 -11.11
N LYS A 197 -14.20 0.32 -11.32
CA LYS A 197 -14.16 1.15 -12.54
C LYS A 197 -13.86 0.32 -13.80
N PRO A 198 -14.64 0.45 -14.88
CA PRO A 198 -14.45 -0.37 -16.10
C PRO A 198 -13.47 0.24 -17.12
N VAL A 199 -12.89 1.41 -16.84
CA VAL A 199 -12.11 2.19 -17.81
C VAL A 199 -10.90 1.41 -18.36
N GLY A 200 -10.83 1.29 -19.69
CA GLY A 200 -9.76 0.57 -20.43
C GLY A 200 -9.88 -0.95 -20.36
N LEU A 201 -11.06 -1.48 -20.03
CA LEU A 201 -11.36 -2.92 -19.93
C LEU A 201 -12.53 -3.28 -20.83
N GLU A 202 -12.49 -2.85 -22.09
CA GLU A 202 -13.46 -3.23 -23.10
C GLU A 202 -13.54 -4.77 -23.21
N TYR A 203 -14.75 -5.28 -23.45
CA TYR A 203 -14.98 -6.70 -23.68
C TYR A 203 -14.12 -7.18 -24.87
N PRO A 204 -13.40 -8.30 -24.72
CA PRO A 204 -12.78 -8.99 -25.83
C PRO A 204 -13.82 -9.43 -26.88
N ASP A 205 -13.38 -9.58 -28.14
CA ASP A 205 -14.26 -9.99 -29.24
C ASP A 205 -14.83 -11.41 -29.02
N ASP A 206 -14.09 -12.27 -28.33
CA ASP A 206 -14.45 -13.66 -27.99
C ASP A 206 -15.20 -13.79 -26.65
N TYR A 207 -15.50 -12.70 -25.96
CA TYR A 207 -16.25 -12.74 -24.71
C TYR A 207 -17.72 -13.11 -24.97
N THR A 208 -18.15 -14.24 -24.43
CA THR A 208 -19.50 -14.83 -24.62
C THR A 208 -20.42 -14.69 -23.40
N GLY A 209 -19.92 -14.14 -22.29
CA GLY A 209 -20.70 -13.94 -21.07
C GLY A 209 -21.73 -12.80 -21.18
N PRO A 210 -22.49 -12.54 -20.10
CA PRO A 210 -23.48 -11.47 -20.04
C PRO A 210 -22.89 -10.09 -20.38
N ARG A 211 -23.63 -9.29 -21.13
CA ARG A 211 -23.26 -7.92 -21.52
C ARG A 211 -24.36 -6.93 -21.12
N ASP A 212 -23.95 -5.70 -20.78
CA ASP A 212 -24.87 -4.59 -20.52
C ASP A 212 -25.31 -4.02 -21.87
N GLY A 213 -26.25 -4.69 -22.54
CA GLY A 213 -26.63 -4.35 -23.91
C GLY A 213 -25.45 -4.45 -24.91
N GLU A 214 -25.42 -3.54 -25.89
CA GLU A 214 -24.43 -3.52 -26.98
C GLU A 214 -23.17 -2.70 -26.65
N PHE A 215 -22.96 -2.32 -25.38
CA PHE A 215 -21.80 -1.53 -24.99
C PHE A 215 -20.51 -2.36 -25.05
N LYS A 216 -19.45 -1.78 -25.62
CA LYS A 216 -18.11 -2.40 -25.63
C LYS A 216 -17.44 -2.41 -24.27
N THR A 217 -17.85 -1.54 -23.36
CA THR A 217 -17.29 -1.44 -22.02
C THR A 217 -18.34 -1.90 -21.01
N PRO A 218 -17.99 -2.78 -20.06
CA PRO A 218 -18.89 -3.20 -18.99
C PRO A 218 -19.34 -2.02 -18.11
N TYR A 219 -20.47 -2.18 -17.43
CA TYR A 219 -20.96 -1.16 -16.49
C TYR A 219 -20.02 -1.01 -15.28
N ALA A 220 -19.60 -2.15 -14.74
CA ALA A 220 -18.62 -2.27 -13.66
C ALA A 220 -17.76 -3.51 -13.86
N VAL A 221 -16.58 -3.56 -13.25
CA VAL A 221 -15.68 -4.73 -13.32
C VAL A 221 -15.05 -4.99 -11.96
N VAL A 222 -15.09 -6.23 -11.51
CA VAL A 222 -14.22 -6.68 -10.41
C VAL A 222 -12.97 -7.29 -11.01
N GLN A 223 -11.80 -6.77 -10.62
CA GLN A 223 -10.52 -7.32 -11.05
C GLN A 223 -9.99 -8.32 -10.03
N LEU A 224 -9.48 -9.45 -10.50
CA LEU A 224 -8.80 -10.47 -9.71
C LEU A 224 -7.35 -10.52 -10.18
N ARG A 225 -6.41 -10.58 -9.24
CA ARG A 225 -4.98 -10.69 -9.57
C ARG A 225 -4.37 -11.95 -8.96
N GLN A 226 -3.39 -12.49 -9.66
CA GLN A 226 -2.59 -13.59 -9.16
C GLN A 226 -1.88 -13.20 -7.85
N ASP A 227 -2.04 -14.06 -6.85
CA ASP A 227 -1.62 -13.80 -5.47
C ASP A 227 -0.34 -14.56 -5.10
N ASN A 228 -0.11 -15.74 -5.69
CA ASN A 228 1.07 -16.59 -5.49
C ASN A 228 1.79 -16.92 -6.81
N ALA A 229 3.06 -17.32 -6.75
CA ALA A 229 3.84 -17.67 -7.95
C ALA A 229 3.23 -18.82 -8.76
N ALA A 230 2.60 -19.80 -8.10
CA ALA A 230 1.95 -20.93 -8.75
C ALA A 230 0.69 -20.56 -9.55
N GLY A 231 0.13 -19.36 -9.35
CA GLY A 231 -1.08 -18.93 -10.05
C GLY A 231 -2.35 -19.64 -9.57
N SER A 232 -2.31 -20.35 -8.44
CA SER A 232 -3.46 -21.09 -7.92
C SER A 232 -4.38 -20.22 -7.07
N LEU A 233 -3.90 -19.08 -6.57
CA LEU A 233 -4.65 -18.19 -5.67
C LEU A 233 -4.79 -16.80 -6.28
N TYR A 234 -6.00 -16.23 -6.17
CA TYR A 234 -6.32 -14.91 -6.69
C TYR A 234 -6.88 -14.00 -5.60
N ASN A 235 -6.45 -12.74 -5.60
CA ASN A 235 -6.94 -11.71 -4.70
C ASN A 235 -7.97 -10.82 -5.41
N ILE A 236 -9.06 -10.46 -4.70
CA ILE A 236 -10.07 -9.52 -5.21
C ILE A 236 -9.58 -8.08 -5.03
N VAL A 237 -9.24 -7.42 -6.14
CA VAL A 237 -8.53 -6.13 -6.11
C VAL A 237 -9.45 -5.02 -5.61
N GLY A 238 -9.06 -4.37 -4.51
CA GLY A 238 -9.78 -3.23 -3.95
C GLY A 238 -11.06 -3.59 -3.21
N PHE A 239 -11.18 -4.85 -2.78
CA PHE A 239 -12.30 -5.39 -2.00
C PHE A 239 -11.89 -5.61 -0.54
N GLN A 240 -11.15 -4.65 0.02
CA GLN A 240 -10.91 -4.61 1.46
C GLN A 240 -12.26 -4.60 2.18
N THR A 241 -12.41 -5.39 3.24
CA THR A 241 -13.72 -5.51 3.90
C THR A 241 -13.58 -5.90 5.38
N HIS A 242 -14.57 -5.52 6.18
CA HIS A 242 -14.78 -5.98 7.55
C HIS A 242 -16.13 -6.67 7.74
N LEU A 243 -16.81 -7.03 6.65
CA LEU A 243 -18.02 -7.85 6.70
C LEU A 243 -17.77 -9.17 7.45
N LYS A 244 -18.80 -9.68 8.12
CA LYS A 244 -18.75 -11.04 8.68
C LYS A 244 -18.42 -12.04 7.57
N TRP A 245 -17.68 -13.10 7.88
CA TRP A 245 -17.23 -14.06 6.85
C TRP A 245 -18.38 -14.70 6.06
N GLY A 246 -19.51 -14.99 6.73
CA GLY A 246 -20.72 -15.47 6.04
C GLY A 246 -21.26 -14.48 5.02
N GLU A 247 -21.18 -13.18 5.31
CA GLU A 247 -21.62 -12.10 4.44
C GLU A 247 -20.63 -11.86 3.30
N GLN A 248 -19.32 -11.95 3.55
CA GLN A 248 -18.33 -11.91 2.49
C GLN A 248 -18.59 -13.00 1.46
N LYS A 249 -18.81 -14.24 1.91
CA LYS A 249 -19.16 -15.36 1.02
C LYS A 249 -20.44 -15.06 0.24
N ARG A 250 -21.53 -14.71 0.94
CA ARG A 250 -22.83 -14.43 0.33
C ARG A 250 -22.76 -13.33 -0.73
N VAL A 251 -22.11 -12.21 -0.41
CA VAL A 251 -22.08 -11.01 -1.26
C VAL A 251 -21.09 -11.17 -2.40
N PHE A 252 -19.87 -11.66 -2.14
CA PHE A 252 -18.85 -11.78 -3.20
C PHE A 252 -19.13 -12.93 -4.17
N GLN A 253 -19.93 -13.94 -3.79
CA GLN A 253 -20.44 -14.94 -4.74
C GLN A 253 -21.54 -14.39 -5.67
N MET A 254 -22.00 -13.14 -5.50
CA MET A 254 -22.87 -12.49 -6.49
C MET A 254 -22.08 -11.90 -7.67
N ILE A 255 -20.75 -11.88 -7.60
CA ILE A 255 -19.88 -11.38 -8.68
C ILE A 255 -19.86 -12.43 -9.80
N PRO A 256 -20.12 -12.06 -11.07
CA PRO A 256 -20.10 -12.99 -12.18
C PRO A 256 -18.76 -13.72 -12.29
N GLY A 257 -18.82 -15.04 -12.38
CA GLY A 257 -17.63 -15.90 -12.38
C GLY A 257 -17.21 -16.39 -11.00
N LEU A 258 -17.73 -15.81 -9.91
CA LEU A 258 -17.39 -16.18 -8.54
C LEU A 258 -18.52 -16.88 -7.80
N GLU A 259 -19.56 -17.35 -8.48
CA GLU A 259 -20.76 -17.92 -7.87
C GLU A 259 -20.46 -19.12 -6.98
N ASN A 260 -19.43 -19.89 -7.33
CA ASN A 260 -18.96 -21.05 -6.58
C ASN A 260 -17.57 -20.83 -5.95
N ALA A 261 -17.11 -19.59 -5.87
CA ALA A 261 -15.76 -19.28 -5.42
C ALA A 261 -15.49 -19.82 -4.01
N GLU A 262 -14.37 -20.50 -3.84
CA GLU A 262 -13.86 -20.95 -2.54
C GLU A 262 -12.88 -19.92 -1.98
N PHE A 263 -13.22 -19.38 -0.80
CA PHE A 263 -12.41 -18.40 -0.09
C PHE A 263 -11.38 -19.11 0.79
N VAL A 264 -10.14 -19.14 0.33
CA VAL A 264 -9.01 -19.66 1.12
C VAL A 264 -8.62 -18.69 2.25
N ARG A 265 -8.95 -17.39 2.09
CA ARG A 265 -8.78 -16.37 3.14
C ARG A 265 -9.86 -15.30 3.01
N TYR A 266 -10.55 -15.01 4.10
CA TYR A 266 -11.51 -13.90 4.18
C TYR A 266 -10.80 -12.56 4.43
N GLY A 267 -11.45 -11.48 4.03
CA GLY A 267 -11.08 -10.12 4.41
C GLY A 267 -11.26 -9.90 5.91
N VAL A 268 -10.43 -9.03 6.48
CA VAL A 268 -10.39 -8.71 7.90
C VAL A 268 -9.94 -7.26 8.06
N MET A 269 -10.41 -6.60 9.12
CA MET A 269 -9.96 -5.25 9.45
C MET A 269 -8.99 -5.26 10.61
N HIS A 270 -7.88 -4.56 10.44
CA HIS A 270 -6.80 -4.40 11.41
C HIS A 270 -6.78 -2.96 11.90
N ARG A 271 -6.69 -2.78 13.21
CA ARG A 271 -6.38 -1.49 13.82
C ARG A 271 -4.87 -1.27 13.68
N ASN A 272 -4.49 -0.19 13.01
CA ASN A 272 -3.11 0.23 12.85
C ASN A 272 -2.87 1.47 13.70
N SER A 273 -1.99 1.35 14.68
CA SER A 273 -1.54 2.47 15.51
C SER A 273 -0.37 3.18 14.85
N TYR A 274 -0.36 4.50 14.91
CA TYR A 274 0.74 5.34 14.43
C TYR A 274 0.95 6.53 15.36
N MET A 275 2.16 7.08 15.36
CA MET A 275 2.52 8.17 16.26
C MET A 275 2.13 9.53 15.68
N ASP A 276 2.02 10.54 16.55
CA ASP A 276 1.92 11.94 16.15
C ASP A 276 3.27 12.47 15.64
N SER A 277 3.70 11.92 14.50
CA SER A 277 5.00 12.21 13.89
C SER A 277 5.26 13.71 13.69
N PRO A 278 4.29 14.56 13.31
CA PRO A 278 4.54 16.00 13.23
C PRO A 278 5.03 16.62 14.54
N SER A 279 4.47 16.18 15.67
CA SER A 279 4.88 16.67 17.00
C SER A 279 6.15 16.00 17.50
N LEU A 280 6.47 14.79 17.03
CA LEU A 280 7.42 13.88 17.68
C LEU A 280 8.70 13.61 16.90
N LEU A 281 8.68 13.74 15.58
CA LEU A 281 9.78 13.38 14.69
C LEU A 281 10.33 14.57 13.90
N GLU A 282 11.62 14.54 13.64
CA GLU A 282 12.31 15.36 12.63
C GLU A 282 12.20 14.70 11.24
N GLN A 283 12.45 15.44 10.14
CA GLN A 283 12.42 14.90 8.77
C GLN A 283 13.39 13.73 8.52
N THR A 284 14.36 13.55 9.39
CA THR A 284 15.28 12.41 9.43
C THR A 284 14.65 11.14 10.03
N TYR A 285 13.39 11.23 10.46
CA TYR A 285 12.68 10.29 11.33
C TYR A 285 13.29 10.10 12.72
N ARG A 286 14.18 10.99 13.14
CA ARG A 286 14.72 11.04 14.50
C ARG A 286 13.68 11.55 15.48
N SER A 287 13.64 11.00 16.68
CA SER A 287 12.81 11.52 17.77
C SER A 287 13.31 12.88 18.24
N LYS A 288 12.39 13.85 18.35
CA LYS A 288 12.62 15.16 18.95
C LYS A 288 12.88 15.08 20.47
N LYS A 289 12.39 14.01 21.11
CA LYS A 289 12.49 13.81 22.57
C LYS A 289 13.73 13.02 22.96
N GLN A 290 14.13 12.05 22.14
CA GLN A 290 15.24 11.17 22.43
C GLN A 290 16.21 11.10 21.22
N PRO A 291 17.31 11.87 21.22
CA PRO A 291 18.16 12.03 20.04
C PRO A 291 18.88 10.76 19.55
N ASN A 292 18.98 9.68 20.32
CA ASN A 292 19.54 8.41 19.84
C ASN A 292 18.48 7.49 19.20
N LEU A 293 17.21 7.90 19.16
CA LEU A 293 16.10 7.08 18.70
C LEU A 293 15.56 7.58 17.36
N PHE A 294 15.31 6.65 16.45
CA PHE A 294 14.63 6.86 15.17
C PHE A 294 13.43 5.94 15.07
N PHE A 295 12.43 6.33 14.29
CA PHE A 295 11.26 5.51 14.01
C PHE A 295 11.11 5.31 12.50
N ALA A 296 10.70 4.14 12.05
CA ALA A 296 10.52 3.87 10.62
C ALA A 296 9.33 2.94 10.38
N GLY A 297 8.89 2.91 9.13
CA GLY A 297 7.74 2.13 8.72
C GLY A 297 6.42 2.74 9.17
N GLN A 298 5.37 1.95 9.05
CA GLN A 298 3.98 2.38 9.19
C GLN A 298 3.66 3.12 10.50
N MET A 299 4.37 2.83 11.58
CA MET A 299 4.17 3.52 12.87
C MET A 299 4.46 5.02 12.80
N THR A 300 5.25 5.48 11.82
CA THR A 300 5.52 6.90 11.58
C THR A 300 4.36 7.60 10.85
N GLY A 301 3.35 6.86 10.38
CA GLY A 301 2.27 7.39 9.55
C GLY A 301 2.57 7.35 8.06
N VAL A 302 3.68 6.77 7.60
CA VAL A 302 3.75 6.36 6.20
C VAL A 302 2.84 5.16 5.95
N GLU A 303 2.30 5.02 4.75
CA GLU A 303 1.45 3.88 4.42
C GLU A 303 1.98 3.11 3.20
N GLY A 304 1.99 1.78 3.30
CA GLY A 304 2.42 0.88 2.22
C GLY A 304 3.85 0.36 2.36
N TYR A 305 4.13 -0.76 1.71
CA TYR A 305 5.42 -1.46 1.80
C TYR A 305 6.59 -0.63 1.28
N VAL A 306 6.40 0.08 0.16
CA VAL A 306 7.44 0.89 -0.47
C VAL A 306 7.76 2.10 0.40
N GLU A 307 6.74 2.81 0.88
CA GLU A 307 6.91 3.95 1.78
C GLU A 307 7.53 3.55 3.12
N SER A 308 7.12 2.40 3.67
CA SER A 308 7.73 1.87 4.89
C SER A 308 9.21 1.58 4.68
N ALA A 309 9.58 0.92 3.59
CA ALA A 309 10.97 0.66 3.25
C ALA A 309 11.76 1.96 2.97
N ALA A 310 11.15 2.95 2.32
CA ALA A 310 11.75 4.27 2.09
C ALA A 310 12.04 5.02 3.40
N SER A 311 11.08 5.03 4.34
CA SER A 311 11.32 5.62 5.67
C SER A 311 12.43 4.89 6.44
N GLY A 312 12.52 3.55 6.29
CA GLY A 312 13.63 2.75 6.83
C GLY A 312 14.99 3.15 6.24
N LEU A 313 15.06 3.43 4.94
CA LEU A 313 16.29 3.95 4.31
C LEU A 313 16.69 5.30 4.90
N VAL A 314 15.75 6.26 5.03
CA VAL A 314 16.04 7.59 5.59
C VAL A 314 16.49 7.50 7.05
N ALA A 315 15.79 6.71 7.87
CA ALA A 315 16.14 6.50 9.27
C ALA A 315 17.50 5.80 9.42
N GLY A 316 17.76 4.76 8.63
CA GLY A 316 19.01 4.01 8.65
C GLY A 316 20.22 4.86 8.21
N ILE A 317 20.08 5.62 7.12
CA ILE A 317 21.11 6.56 6.66
C ILE A 317 21.42 7.57 7.78
N ASN A 318 20.41 8.20 8.37
CA ASN A 318 20.63 9.19 9.40
C ASN A 318 21.14 8.60 10.72
N ALA A 319 20.76 7.38 11.08
CA ALA A 319 21.32 6.66 12.23
C ALA A 319 22.82 6.37 12.03
N ALA A 320 23.21 5.94 10.83
CA ALA A 320 24.62 5.72 10.48
C ALA A 320 25.42 7.04 10.48
N ARG A 321 24.86 8.13 9.94
CA ARG A 321 25.48 9.46 9.96
C ARG A 321 25.64 9.98 11.39
N LEU A 322 24.64 9.78 12.25
CA LEU A 322 24.73 10.10 13.67
C LEU A 322 25.87 9.32 14.35
N PHE A 323 26.00 8.02 14.07
CA PHE A 323 27.09 7.19 14.59
C PHE A 323 28.47 7.71 14.15
N LYS A 324 28.59 8.19 12.91
CA LYS A 324 29.83 8.75 12.34
C LYS A 324 30.09 10.21 12.76
N GLY A 325 29.17 10.86 13.47
CA GLY A 325 29.25 12.29 13.80
C GLY A 325 29.08 13.22 12.59
N GLU A 326 28.43 12.75 11.53
CA GLU A 326 28.15 13.50 10.32
C GLU A 326 26.86 14.32 10.44
N SER A 327 26.73 15.38 9.62
CA SER A 327 25.47 16.13 9.53
C SER A 327 24.34 15.27 9.01
N ALA A 328 23.13 15.48 9.51
CA ALA A 328 21.95 14.76 9.02
C ALA A 328 21.72 14.97 7.51
N ALA A 329 21.29 13.92 6.83
CA ALA A 329 20.86 13.96 5.44
C ALA A 329 19.35 14.28 5.38
N ILE A 330 19.02 15.48 4.91
CA ILE A 330 17.64 15.93 4.70
C ILE A 330 17.33 15.88 3.21
N PHE A 331 16.57 14.88 2.79
CA PHE A 331 16.14 14.76 1.39
C PHE A 331 15.20 15.91 1.02
N PRO A 332 15.36 16.55 -0.15
CA PRO A 332 14.59 17.73 -0.51
C PRO A 332 13.13 17.38 -0.84
N GLU A 333 12.20 18.29 -0.55
CA GLU A 333 10.76 18.15 -0.85
C GLU A 333 10.43 18.01 -2.34
N THR A 334 11.43 18.21 -3.20
CA THR A 334 11.35 17.97 -4.63
C THR A 334 11.44 16.49 -4.99
N THR A 335 11.96 15.64 -4.10
CA THR A 335 12.01 14.17 -4.20
C THR A 335 10.78 13.52 -3.59
N ALA A 336 10.46 12.28 -3.99
CA ALA A 336 9.41 11.48 -3.39
C ALA A 336 9.75 11.07 -1.95
N ILE A 337 11.00 10.69 -1.66
CA ILE A 337 11.48 10.39 -0.31
C ILE A 337 11.37 11.62 0.60
N GLY A 338 11.90 12.76 0.16
CA GLY A 338 11.94 13.98 0.96
C GLY A 338 10.57 14.60 1.19
N SER A 339 9.71 14.64 0.17
CA SER A 339 8.33 15.13 0.33
C SER A 339 7.50 14.28 1.29
N LEU A 340 7.67 12.95 1.25
CA LEU A 340 7.00 12.06 2.20
C LEU A 340 7.48 12.33 3.63
N ALA A 341 8.79 12.38 3.86
CA ALA A 341 9.34 12.70 5.17
C ALA A 341 8.91 14.10 5.67
N HIS A 342 8.86 15.09 4.79
CA HIS A 342 8.35 16.41 5.10
C HIS A 342 6.87 16.35 5.54
N TYR A 343 5.98 15.73 4.75
CA TYR A 343 4.57 15.59 5.10
C TYR A 343 4.38 14.96 6.48
N ILE A 344 5.06 13.83 6.73
CA ILE A 344 4.96 13.08 7.99
C ILE A 344 5.34 13.92 9.21
N THR A 345 6.23 14.90 9.04
CA THR A 345 6.79 15.67 10.15
C THR A 345 6.30 17.11 10.24
N HIS A 346 5.58 17.59 9.22
CA HIS A 346 5.13 18.99 9.11
C HIS A 346 3.63 19.13 8.90
N ALA A 347 2.88 18.04 8.70
CA ALA A 347 1.42 18.09 8.68
C ALA A 347 0.85 18.64 10.00
N ASP A 348 -0.34 19.25 9.96
CA ASP A 348 -1.02 19.64 11.20
C ASP A 348 -1.38 18.39 12.01
N SER A 349 -0.79 18.26 13.20
CA SER A 349 -1.00 17.14 14.13
C SER A 349 -2.48 16.83 14.35
N LYS A 350 -3.34 17.86 14.48
CA LYS A 350 -4.79 17.66 14.71
C LYS A 350 -5.51 16.92 13.57
N HIS A 351 -4.97 17.04 12.36
CA HIS A 351 -5.53 16.48 11.13
C HIS A 351 -4.57 15.49 10.46
N PHE A 352 -3.53 15.06 11.16
CA PHE A 352 -2.53 14.16 10.62
C PHE A 352 -3.14 12.79 10.32
N GLN A 353 -2.96 12.34 9.09
CA GLN A 353 -3.40 11.03 8.61
C GLN A 353 -2.21 10.32 7.99
N PRO A 354 -2.20 8.98 7.99
CA PRO A 354 -1.19 8.24 7.28
C PRO A 354 -1.16 8.62 5.80
N MET A 355 -0.01 8.49 5.16
CA MET A 355 0.16 8.97 3.79
C MET A 355 0.91 7.97 2.92
N ASN A 356 0.30 7.69 1.76
CA ASN A 356 1.02 7.13 0.63
C ASN A 356 1.70 8.24 -0.17
N VAL A 357 2.81 7.91 -0.83
CA VAL A 357 3.43 8.84 -1.77
C VAL A 357 2.49 9.17 -2.92
N ASN A 358 2.36 10.47 -3.23
CA ASN A 358 1.56 10.98 -4.33
C ASN A 358 2.16 12.28 -4.87
N PHE A 359 1.91 12.62 -6.14
CA PHE A 359 2.45 13.85 -6.73
C PHE A 359 1.91 15.14 -6.12
N GLY A 360 0.88 15.09 -5.27
CA GLY A 360 0.33 16.26 -4.60
C GLY A 360 1.14 16.71 -3.37
N ILE A 361 1.97 15.82 -2.80
CA ILE A 361 2.88 16.18 -1.70
C ILE A 361 4.29 16.55 -2.19
N ILE A 362 4.64 16.16 -3.42
CA ILE A 362 5.92 16.53 -4.04
C ILE A 362 5.84 17.99 -4.49
N LYS A 363 6.85 18.80 -4.15
CA LYS A 363 6.90 20.22 -4.52
C LYS A 363 6.65 20.41 -6.02
N GLU A 364 5.76 21.33 -6.39
CA GLU A 364 5.40 21.57 -7.80
C GLU A 364 6.59 22.12 -8.62
N LEU A 365 6.49 22.03 -9.95
CA LEU A 365 7.45 22.67 -10.87
C LEU A 365 7.27 24.19 -10.82
N GLU A 366 8.38 24.92 -10.93
CA GLU A 366 8.33 26.37 -11.10
C GLU A 366 7.87 26.74 -12.52
N GLY A 367 7.21 27.89 -12.67
CA GLY A 367 6.77 28.42 -13.97
C GLY A 367 5.35 28.02 -14.38
N GLU A 368 5.09 28.01 -15.69
CA GLU A 368 3.74 27.74 -16.21
C GLU A 368 3.32 26.29 -15.99
N ARG A 369 2.07 26.13 -15.51
CA ARG A 369 1.51 24.80 -15.24
C ARG A 369 1.33 24.01 -16.53
N ILE A 370 2.08 22.91 -16.65
CA ILE A 370 1.88 21.90 -17.69
C ILE A 370 0.47 21.29 -17.55
N ARG A 371 -0.37 21.47 -18.58
CA ARG A 371 -1.76 21.00 -18.58
C ARG A 371 -1.87 19.49 -18.73
N ASP A 372 -1.02 18.89 -19.55
CA ASP A 372 -0.99 17.44 -19.70
C ASP A 372 -0.43 16.78 -18.42
N LYS A 373 -1.28 15.97 -17.78
CA LYS A 373 -0.98 15.39 -16.48
C LYS A 373 0.23 14.44 -16.55
N LYS A 374 0.34 13.68 -17.64
CA LYS A 374 1.42 12.69 -17.82
C LYS A 374 2.76 13.41 -18.00
N ALA A 375 2.85 14.33 -18.95
CA ALA A 375 4.04 15.14 -19.19
C ALA A 375 4.46 15.93 -17.95
N ARG A 376 3.49 16.46 -17.17
CA ARG A 376 3.79 17.12 -15.91
C ARG A 376 4.46 16.18 -14.90
N TYR A 377 3.95 14.95 -14.75
CA TYR A 377 4.52 13.97 -13.83
C TYR A 377 5.87 13.43 -14.30
N GLU A 378 6.08 13.28 -15.60
CA GLU A 378 7.41 12.97 -16.18
C GLU A 378 8.42 14.07 -15.80
N LYS A 379 8.06 15.34 -15.95
CA LYS A 379 8.94 16.47 -15.58
C LYS A 379 9.21 16.58 -14.08
N ILE A 380 8.21 16.30 -13.24
CA ILE A 380 8.42 16.23 -11.77
C ILE A 380 9.38 15.10 -11.43
N ALA A 381 9.20 13.92 -12.04
CA ALA A 381 10.08 12.77 -11.81
C ALA A 381 11.51 13.03 -12.28
N GLU A 382 11.71 13.64 -13.45
CA GLU A 382 13.03 14.05 -13.94
C GLU A 382 13.74 14.96 -12.93
N ARG A 383 13.08 16.03 -12.46
CA ARG A 383 13.65 16.94 -11.46
C ARG A 383 13.96 16.22 -10.15
N ALA A 384 13.02 15.43 -9.63
CA ALA A 384 13.20 14.68 -8.39
C ALA A 384 14.46 13.79 -8.46
N LEU A 385 14.65 13.09 -9.57
CA LEU A 385 15.79 12.20 -9.76
C LEU A 385 17.12 12.93 -9.94
N THR A 386 17.11 14.15 -10.49
CA THR A 386 18.29 15.03 -10.52
C THR A 386 18.62 15.56 -9.13
N ASP A 387 17.65 16.04 -8.38
CA ASP A 387 17.86 16.56 -7.02
C ASP A 387 18.33 15.47 -6.04
N LEU A 388 18.00 14.19 -6.32
CA LEU A 388 18.49 13.05 -5.55
C LEU A 388 20.00 12.80 -5.76
N GLU A 389 20.61 13.24 -6.86
CA GLU A 389 22.01 12.91 -7.20
C GLU A 389 22.99 13.32 -6.10
N GLU A 390 22.72 14.43 -5.40
CA GLU A 390 23.51 14.92 -4.26
C GLU A 390 23.55 13.94 -3.08
N PHE A 391 22.59 13.01 -3.02
CA PHE A 391 22.42 12.03 -1.94
C PHE A 391 22.88 10.62 -2.32
N LEU A 392 23.35 10.39 -3.55
CA LEU A 392 23.85 9.08 -3.99
C LEU A 392 25.27 8.78 -3.48
N THR A 393 25.97 9.80 -2.97
CA THR A 393 27.32 9.70 -2.40
C THR A 393 27.32 9.68 -0.87
N VAL A 394 26.13 9.68 -0.26
CA VAL A 394 25.90 9.74 1.20
C VAL A 394 26.21 8.41 1.89
#